data_AF-A0A382UZS5-F1
#
_entry.id   AF-A0A382UZS5-F1
#
_cell.length_a   1.000
_cell.length_b   1.000
_cell.length_c   1.000
_cell.angle_alpha   90.00
_cell.angle_beta   90.00
_cell.angle_gamma   90.00
#
_symmetry.space_group_name_H-M   'P 1'
#
loop_
_entity.id
_entity.type
_entity.pdbx_description
1 polymer ?
#
loop_
_entity_poly.entity_id
_entity_poly.type
_entity_poly.pdbx_seq_one_letter_code
_entity_poly.pdbx_strand_id
1 'polypeptide(L)'
;MSRYITLLLFIGLAWGQSLDIENKIARYNPQDNSFIYNDSLQADLKVSEFISTLHDSSAMLRGDIIKKVLYNINKYNKKNSEYSSLKKKYNSGTESENGLGRKVIENNYLIDDKELWYMAAVIVITLPAVPWLIERQKQQEIDRQMDTKSYYSGEGANPEQWEKGATIGIKSGIIIGIIGFLGSKIKTGQKEILIEHSRIKEPKLSDALSKEAITLLILAYNSLLNE
;
A
#
# COMPACT_ATOMS: atom_id res chain seq x y z
N MET A 1 -10.61 60.60 -40.12
CA MET A 1 -10.27 61.13 -38.79
C MET A 1 -11.42 60.76 -37.87
N SER A 2 -11.37 59.61 -37.20
CA SER A 2 -10.74 59.39 -35.88
C SER A 2 -11.47 60.11 -34.74
N ARG A 3 -11.64 59.36 -33.64
CA ARG A 3 -12.17 59.70 -32.31
C ARG A 3 -13.69 59.40 -32.17
N TYR A 4 -14.17 58.40 -31.44
CA TYR A 4 -13.66 57.68 -30.26
C TYR A 4 -14.28 56.26 -30.27
N ILE A 5 -13.54 55.20 -30.61
CA ILE A 5 -12.86 54.28 -29.68
C ILE A 5 -12.88 54.75 -28.22
N THR A 6 -13.94 54.41 -27.48
CA THR A 6 -13.91 54.03 -26.04
C THR A 6 -15.31 53.65 -25.58
N LEU A 7 -15.77 52.47 -25.97
CA LEU A 7 -16.74 51.70 -25.17
C LEU A 7 -16.48 50.20 -25.36
N LEU A 8 -15.19 49.85 -25.32
CA LEU A 8 -14.68 48.49 -25.15
C LEU A 8 -14.29 48.40 -23.68
N LEU A 9 -15.20 47.93 -22.84
CA LEU A 9 -15.02 47.34 -21.50
C LEU A 9 -16.40 47.35 -20.83
N PHE A 10 -16.82 46.21 -20.29
CA PHE A 10 -18.04 45.99 -19.47
C PHE A 10 -19.30 45.33 -20.08
N ILE A 11 -19.24 44.64 -21.22
CA ILE A 11 -20.24 43.58 -21.56
C ILE A 11 -19.56 42.25 -21.93
N GLY A 12 -18.38 41.99 -21.36
CA GLY A 12 -17.67 40.71 -21.46
C GLY A 12 -17.44 40.03 -20.11
N LEU A 13 -18.17 40.44 -19.06
CA LEU A 13 -18.01 39.95 -17.67
C LEU A 13 -19.19 39.10 -17.18
N ALA A 14 -20.04 38.63 -18.09
CA ALA A 14 -21.17 37.73 -17.78
C ALA A 14 -21.05 36.34 -18.43
N TRP A 15 -19.89 36.02 -19.04
CA TRP A 15 -19.59 34.71 -19.63
C TRP A 15 -18.20 34.30 -19.16
N GLY A 16 -18.12 33.81 -17.93
CA GLY A 16 -16.89 33.39 -17.27
C GLY A 16 -17.14 32.54 -16.03
N GLN A 17 -18.25 31.79 -16.04
CA GLN A 17 -18.45 30.61 -15.22
C GLN A 17 -19.04 29.53 -16.13
N SER A 18 -18.26 29.07 -17.11
CA SER A 18 -18.37 27.65 -17.42
C SER A 18 -17.78 26.93 -16.22
N LEU A 19 -18.65 26.53 -15.30
CA LEU A 19 -18.32 25.50 -14.32
C LEU A 19 -17.51 24.40 -15.04
N ASP A 20 -16.45 23.91 -14.41
CA ASP A 20 -15.56 22.78 -14.79
C ASP A 20 -16.31 21.44 -15.02
N ILE A 21 -17.43 21.46 -15.76
CA ILE A 21 -18.26 20.30 -16.10
C ILE A 21 -17.56 19.47 -17.19
N GLU A 22 -16.77 20.11 -18.04
CA GLU A 22 -16.03 19.51 -19.16
C GLU A 22 -14.89 18.60 -18.67
N ASN A 23 -14.22 18.97 -17.57
CA ASN A 23 -13.13 18.20 -16.95
C ASN A 23 -13.60 17.03 -16.06
N LYS A 24 -14.91 16.80 -15.94
CA LYS A 24 -15.44 15.69 -15.12
C LYS A 24 -15.40 14.38 -15.87
N ILE A 25 -15.05 13.33 -15.16
CA ILE A 25 -15.13 11.96 -15.67
C ILE A 25 -16.59 11.53 -15.72
N ALA A 26 -17.04 11.13 -16.90
CA ALA A 26 -18.38 10.62 -17.15
C ALA A 26 -18.50 9.16 -16.73
N ARG A 27 -17.55 8.33 -17.15
CA ARG A 27 -17.60 6.88 -16.99
C ARG A 27 -16.23 6.21 -17.15
N TYR A 28 -16.15 4.98 -16.66
CA TYR A 28 -15.05 4.07 -16.93
C TYR A 28 -15.34 3.22 -18.17
N ASN A 29 -14.34 3.04 -19.03
CA ASN A 29 -14.34 2.16 -20.18
C ASN A 29 -13.56 0.87 -19.88
N PRO A 30 -14.25 -0.27 -19.67
CA PRO A 30 -13.57 -1.53 -19.38
C PRO A 30 -12.78 -2.11 -20.55
N GLN A 31 -13.02 -1.70 -21.79
CA GLN A 31 -12.29 -2.26 -22.93
C GLN A 31 -10.85 -1.73 -22.95
N ASP A 32 -10.72 -0.41 -22.86
CA ASP A 32 -9.45 0.31 -22.95
C ASP A 32 -8.79 0.57 -21.58
N ASN A 33 -9.46 0.17 -20.49
CA ASN A 33 -9.00 0.40 -19.11
C ASN A 33 -8.69 1.89 -18.86
N SER A 34 -9.63 2.75 -19.26
CA SER A 34 -9.52 4.21 -19.21
C SER A 34 -10.79 4.84 -18.67
N PHE A 35 -10.70 6.12 -18.33
CA PHE A 35 -11.82 6.96 -17.94
C PHE A 35 -12.09 7.98 -19.03
N ILE A 36 -13.37 8.12 -19.38
CA ILE A 36 -13.85 9.02 -20.42
C ILE A 36 -14.41 10.28 -19.74
N TYR A 37 -13.96 11.44 -20.19
CA TYR A 37 -14.46 12.74 -19.75
C TYR A 37 -15.86 13.05 -20.33
N ASN A 38 -16.56 14.01 -19.74
CA ASN A 38 -17.80 14.53 -20.31
C ASN A 38 -17.56 15.23 -21.65
N ASP A 39 -16.43 15.92 -21.80
CA ASP A 39 -16.00 16.46 -23.07
C ASP A 39 -15.35 15.36 -23.94
N SER A 40 -16.01 15.02 -25.05
CA SER A 40 -15.54 14.02 -26.01
C SER A 40 -14.26 14.41 -26.76
N LEU A 41 -13.84 15.68 -26.69
CA LEU A 41 -12.60 16.16 -27.29
C LEU A 41 -11.39 15.95 -26.38
N GLN A 42 -11.60 15.67 -25.08
CA GLN A 42 -10.53 15.35 -24.15
C GLN A 42 -10.05 13.91 -24.32
N ALA A 43 -8.73 13.73 -24.21
CA ALA A 43 -8.14 12.40 -24.25
C ALA A 43 -8.56 11.58 -23.02
N ASP A 44 -8.83 10.30 -23.25
CA ASP A 44 -9.13 9.34 -22.20
C ASP A 44 -8.05 9.31 -21.10
N LEU A 45 -8.47 9.42 -19.84
CA LEU A 45 -7.59 9.35 -18.68
C LEU A 45 -7.24 7.90 -18.35
N LYS A 46 -5.95 7.58 -18.30
CA LYS A 46 -5.50 6.23 -17.96
C LYS A 46 -5.78 5.92 -16.49
N VAL A 47 -6.11 4.65 -16.19
CA VAL A 47 -6.35 4.21 -14.80
C VAL A 47 -5.16 4.48 -13.88
N SER A 48 -3.92 4.33 -14.37
CA SER A 48 -2.72 4.63 -13.56
C SER A 48 -2.65 6.10 -13.13
N GLU A 49 -3.00 7.01 -14.04
CA GLU A 49 -2.99 8.45 -13.79
C GLU A 49 -4.12 8.83 -12.85
N PHE A 50 -5.34 8.35 -13.14
CA PHE A 50 -6.51 8.52 -12.27
C PHE A 50 -6.24 8.07 -10.83
N ILE A 51 -5.70 6.86 -10.64
CA ILE A 51 -5.42 6.30 -9.32
C ILE A 51 -4.33 7.10 -8.60
N SER A 52 -3.28 7.54 -9.30
CA SER A 52 -2.23 8.38 -8.70
C SER A 52 -2.80 9.71 -8.22
N THR A 53 -3.49 10.43 -9.09
CA THR A 53 -4.11 11.73 -8.74
C THR A 53 -5.08 11.59 -7.57
N LEU A 54 -5.93 10.54 -7.59
CA LEU A 54 -6.89 10.32 -6.52
C LEU A 54 -6.21 9.93 -5.20
N HIS A 55 -5.11 9.19 -5.26
CA HIS A 55 -4.31 8.84 -4.08
C HIS A 55 -3.69 10.10 -3.46
N ASP A 56 -3.05 10.93 -4.28
CA ASP A 56 -2.32 12.13 -3.83
C ASP A 56 -3.25 13.20 -3.27
N SER A 57 -4.43 13.36 -3.89
CA SER A 57 -5.46 14.31 -3.44
C SER A 57 -6.47 13.72 -2.46
N SER A 58 -6.35 12.45 -2.07
CA SER A 58 -7.33 11.77 -1.20
C SER A 58 -7.51 12.44 0.16
N ALA A 59 -6.49 13.15 0.66
CA ALA A 59 -6.52 13.87 1.92
C ALA A 59 -7.53 15.03 1.95
N MET A 60 -7.93 15.54 0.78
CA MET A 60 -8.93 16.61 0.65
C MET A 60 -10.37 16.08 0.73
N LEU A 61 -10.57 14.76 0.59
CA LEU A 61 -11.89 14.13 0.75
C LEU A 61 -12.33 14.16 2.21
N ARG A 62 -13.65 14.13 2.47
CA ARG A 62 -14.20 14.22 3.84
C ARG A 62 -14.70 12.88 4.39
N GLY A 63 -14.48 12.66 5.68
CA GLY A 63 -15.09 11.60 6.47
C GLY A 63 -14.77 10.18 5.98
N ASP A 64 -15.76 9.29 6.00
CA ASP A 64 -15.57 7.87 5.66
C ASP A 64 -15.32 7.61 4.17
N ILE A 65 -15.47 8.64 3.31
CA ILE A 65 -15.17 8.52 1.88
C ILE A 65 -13.68 8.27 1.66
N ILE A 66 -12.80 8.97 2.43
CA ILE A 66 -11.34 8.77 2.35
C ILE A 66 -10.98 7.29 2.53
N LYS A 67 -11.51 6.67 3.60
CA LYS A 67 -11.23 5.26 3.93
C LYS A 67 -11.65 4.33 2.81
N LYS A 68 -12.83 4.54 2.22
CA LYS A 68 -13.34 3.71 1.11
C LYS A 68 -12.52 3.91 -0.17
N VAL A 69 -12.14 5.15 -0.48
CA VAL A 69 -11.29 5.46 -1.64
C VAL A 69 -9.93 4.80 -1.49
N LEU A 70 -9.23 5.02 -0.37
CA LEU A 70 -7.92 4.43 -0.09
C LEU A 70 -7.97 2.89 -0.09
N TYR A 71 -9.01 2.30 0.49
CA TYR A 71 -9.20 0.84 0.46
C TYR A 71 -9.28 0.31 -0.98
N ASN A 72 -10.08 0.94 -1.84
CA ASN A 72 -10.24 0.52 -3.23
C ASN A 72 -8.98 0.77 -4.08
N ILE A 73 -8.29 1.90 -3.87
CA ILE A 73 -6.99 2.18 -4.48
C ILE A 73 -5.99 1.09 -4.09
N ASN A 74 -5.88 0.76 -2.81
CA ASN A 74 -4.97 -0.27 -2.32
C ASN A 74 -5.31 -1.65 -2.88
N LYS A 75 -6.59 -1.99 -3.01
CA LYS A 75 -7.04 -3.24 -3.63
C LYS A 75 -6.60 -3.36 -5.08
N TYR A 76 -6.72 -2.29 -5.87
CA TYR A 76 -6.22 -2.25 -7.25
C TYR A 76 -4.68 -2.31 -7.29
N ASN A 77 -4.00 -1.50 -6.49
CA ASN A 77 -2.53 -1.44 -6.43
C ASN A 77 -1.90 -2.78 -6.08
N LYS A 78 -2.52 -3.55 -5.16
CA LYS A 78 -2.10 -4.91 -4.83
C LYS A 78 -2.16 -5.83 -6.05
N LYS A 79 -3.25 -5.79 -6.81
CA LYS A 79 -3.38 -6.60 -8.03
C LYS A 79 -2.37 -6.20 -9.11
N ASN A 80 -2.11 -4.90 -9.24
CA ASN A 80 -1.12 -4.38 -10.18
C ASN A 80 0.33 -4.74 -9.79
N SER A 81 0.66 -4.76 -8.49
CA SER A 81 1.99 -5.18 -8.01
C SER A 81 2.22 -6.68 -8.17
N GLU A 82 1.19 -7.50 -7.94
CA GLU A 82 1.19 -8.93 -8.24
C GLU A 82 1.45 -9.20 -9.74
N TYR A 83 0.74 -8.50 -10.63
CA TYR A 83 0.97 -8.57 -12.07
C TYR A 83 2.39 -8.13 -12.45
N SER A 84 2.87 -7.00 -11.93
CA SER A 84 4.22 -6.49 -12.23
C SER A 84 5.31 -7.48 -11.80
N SER A 85 5.12 -8.12 -10.65
CA SER A 85 6.02 -9.18 -10.15
C SER A 85 5.99 -10.41 -11.06
N LEU A 86 4.81 -10.86 -11.47
CA LEU A 86 4.65 -11.97 -12.41
C LEU A 86 5.27 -11.66 -13.78
N LYS A 87 5.04 -10.47 -14.32
CA LYS A 87 5.60 -10.01 -15.61
C LYS A 87 7.12 -9.95 -15.55
N LYS A 88 7.70 -9.50 -14.44
CA LYS A 88 9.16 -9.50 -14.23
C LYS A 88 9.73 -10.93 -14.26
N LYS A 89 9.08 -11.87 -13.56
CA LYS A 89 9.47 -13.29 -13.59
C LYS A 89 9.38 -13.87 -15.00
N TYR A 90 8.25 -13.66 -15.67
CA TYR A 90 8.03 -14.11 -17.03
C TYR A 90 9.09 -13.56 -18.01
N ASN A 91 9.41 -12.26 -17.93
CA ASN A 91 10.41 -11.63 -18.79
C ASN A 91 11.82 -12.19 -18.57
N SER A 92 12.13 -12.69 -17.38
CA SER A 92 13.41 -13.35 -17.08
C SER A 92 13.49 -14.80 -17.56
N GLY A 93 12.36 -15.40 -17.94
CA GLY A 93 12.27 -16.75 -18.46
C GLY A 93 12.68 -16.88 -19.92
N THR A 94 12.90 -18.12 -20.34
CA THR A 94 13.18 -18.50 -21.73
C THR A 94 11.92 -19.05 -22.38
N GLU A 95 11.73 -18.82 -23.68
CA GLU A 95 10.57 -19.35 -24.39
C GLU A 95 10.51 -20.89 -24.28
N SER A 96 9.33 -21.44 -23.98
CA SER A 96 9.15 -22.88 -23.92
C SER A 96 9.16 -23.49 -25.32
N GLU A 97 9.60 -24.75 -25.44
CA GLU A 97 9.68 -25.45 -26.72
C GLU A 97 8.33 -25.55 -27.44
N ASN A 98 7.23 -25.61 -26.68
CA ASN A 98 5.87 -25.65 -27.22
C ASN A 98 5.27 -24.26 -27.50
N GLY A 99 6.00 -23.16 -27.26
CA GLY A 99 5.57 -21.79 -27.49
C GLY A 99 4.37 -21.32 -26.65
N LEU A 100 3.96 -22.09 -25.63
CA LEU A 100 2.79 -21.76 -24.79
C LEU A 100 3.11 -20.72 -23.71
N GLY A 101 4.39 -20.48 -23.42
CA GLY A 101 4.81 -19.61 -22.35
C GLY A 101 6.32 -19.52 -22.22
N ARG A 102 6.76 -19.05 -21.05
CA ARG A 102 8.18 -18.99 -20.70
C ARG A 102 8.51 -19.88 -19.52
N LYS A 103 9.58 -20.66 -19.64
CA LYS A 103 10.20 -21.44 -18.57
C LYS A 103 11.05 -20.51 -17.69
N VAL A 104 10.69 -20.42 -16.41
CA VAL A 104 11.41 -19.67 -15.39
C VAL A 104 12.04 -20.65 -14.42
N ILE A 105 13.33 -20.45 -14.13
CA ILE A 105 14.05 -21.24 -13.13
C ILE A 105 14.01 -20.46 -11.82
N GLU A 106 13.22 -20.95 -10.87
CA GLU A 106 13.21 -20.41 -9.51
C GLU A 106 14.20 -21.20 -8.64
N ASN A 107 15.00 -20.50 -7.85
CA ASN A 107 15.85 -21.14 -6.86
C ASN A 107 15.01 -21.37 -5.60
N ASN A 108 14.98 -22.60 -5.11
CA ASN A 108 14.43 -22.90 -3.80
C ASN A 108 15.51 -22.68 -2.76
N TYR A 109 15.14 -22.10 -1.63
CA TYR A 109 16.00 -21.94 -0.48
C TYR A 109 15.55 -22.88 0.64
N LEU A 110 16.40 -23.10 1.64
CA LEU A 110 16.03 -23.91 2.80
C LEU A 110 14.88 -23.24 3.58
N ILE A 111 14.85 -21.92 3.58
CA ILE A 111 13.75 -21.09 4.07
C ILE A 111 13.37 -20.11 2.97
N ASP A 112 12.23 -20.34 2.33
CA ASP A 112 11.75 -19.50 1.23
C ASP A 112 11.15 -18.17 1.70
N ASP A 113 10.63 -18.13 2.93
CA ASP A 113 10.04 -16.92 3.53
C ASP A 113 10.76 -16.56 4.84
N LYS A 114 11.74 -15.65 4.73
CA LYS A 114 12.47 -15.13 5.90
C LYS A 114 11.61 -14.24 6.80
N GLU A 115 10.56 -13.61 6.28
CA GLU A 115 9.73 -12.67 7.04
C GLU A 115 8.89 -13.42 8.07
N LEU A 116 8.37 -14.60 7.72
CA LEU A 116 7.72 -15.50 8.68
C LEU A 116 8.63 -15.85 9.86
N TRP A 117 9.90 -16.12 9.61
CA TRP A 117 10.88 -16.42 10.67
C TRP A 117 11.21 -15.20 11.53
N TYR A 118 11.29 -14.01 10.94
CA TYR A 118 11.45 -12.77 11.69
C TYR A 118 10.22 -12.46 12.55
N MET A 119 9.01 -12.68 12.04
CA MET A 119 7.79 -12.54 12.83
C MET A 119 7.74 -13.54 13.99
N ALA A 120 8.09 -14.81 13.74
CA ALA A 120 8.19 -15.81 14.80
C ALA A 120 9.23 -15.43 15.86
N ALA A 121 10.40 -14.93 15.45
CA ALA A 121 11.42 -14.43 16.35
C ALA A 121 10.88 -13.30 17.23
N VAL A 122 10.21 -12.30 16.65
CA VAL A 122 9.60 -11.19 17.40
C VAL A 122 8.58 -11.70 18.40
N ILE A 123 7.67 -12.60 18.01
CA ILE A 123 6.64 -13.15 18.91
C ILE A 123 7.30 -13.88 20.11
N VAL A 124 8.33 -14.69 19.85
CA VAL A 124 9.06 -15.44 20.88
C VAL A 124 9.86 -14.52 21.80
N ILE A 125 10.32 -13.36 21.31
CA ILE A 125 10.97 -12.32 22.14
C ILE A 125 9.92 -11.60 22.99
N THR A 126 8.86 -11.09 22.36
CA THR A 126 7.94 -10.15 22.97
C THR A 126 7.08 -10.80 24.03
N LEU A 127 6.48 -11.97 23.77
CA LEU A 127 5.54 -12.59 24.71
C LEU A 127 6.15 -12.83 26.11
N PRO A 128 7.36 -13.40 26.24
CA PRO A 128 7.98 -13.60 27.55
C PRO A 128 8.59 -12.33 28.15
N ALA A 129 8.97 -11.36 27.31
CA ALA A 129 9.61 -10.12 27.77
C ALA A 129 8.62 -9.05 28.25
N VAL A 130 7.36 -9.06 27.81
CA VAL A 130 6.36 -8.05 28.18
C VAL A 130 6.18 -7.91 29.70
N PRO A 131 5.95 -8.98 30.48
CA PRO A 131 5.83 -8.85 31.93
C PRO A 131 7.08 -8.26 32.58
N TRP A 132 8.26 -8.69 32.13
CA TRP A 132 9.54 -8.16 32.61
C TRP A 132 9.70 -6.66 32.29
N LEU A 133 9.34 -6.23 31.08
CA LEU A 133 9.39 -4.83 30.67
C LEU A 133 8.46 -3.94 31.49
N ILE A 134 7.24 -4.42 31.79
CA ILE A 134 6.29 -3.70 32.65
C ILE A 134 6.88 -3.53 34.05
N GLU A 135 7.43 -4.60 34.65
CA GLU A 135 8.04 -4.53 35.97
C GLU A 135 9.31 -3.65 35.99
N ARG A 136 10.11 -3.66 34.91
CA ARG A 136 11.25 -2.75 34.76
C ARG A 136 10.82 -1.29 34.64
N GLN A 137 9.75 -1.00 33.92
CA GLN A 137 9.20 0.36 33.84
C GLN A 137 8.67 0.84 35.19
N LYS A 138 7.99 -0.03 35.94
CA LYS A 138 7.58 0.26 37.32
C LYS A 138 8.80 0.58 38.19
N GLN A 139 9.84 -0.25 38.15
CA GLN A 139 11.07 -0.03 38.91
C GLN A 139 11.71 1.32 38.57
N GLN A 140 11.80 1.67 37.29
CA GLN A 140 12.34 2.96 36.86
C GLN A 140 11.55 4.16 37.38
N GLU A 141 10.21 4.07 37.42
CA GLU A 141 9.38 5.15 37.97
C GLU A 141 9.53 5.26 39.49
N ILE A 142 9.65 4.12 40.19
CA ILE A 142 9.95 4.08 41.62
C ILE A 142 11.29 4.77 41.89
N ASP A 143 12.35 4.38 41.17
CA ASP A 143 13.69 4.94 41.32
C ASP A 143 13.65 6.47 41.08
N ARG A 144 12.96 6.93 40.03
CA ARG A 144 12.79 8.36 39.72
C ARG A 144 12.06 9.13 40.81
N GLN A 145 11.01 8.55 41.40
CA GLN A 145 10.26 9.19 42.48
C GLN A 145 11.05 9.21 43.79
N MET A 146 11.81 8.16 44.08
CA MET A 146 12.71 8.13 45.22
C MET A 146 13.81 9.18 45.11
N ASP A 147 14.38 9.38 43.91
CA ASP A 147 15.37 10.44 43.66
C ASP A 147 14.78 11.86 43.84
N THR A 148 13.50 12.05 43.52
CA THR A 148 12.87 13.39 43.49
C THR A 148 12.15 13.74 44.79
N LYS A 149 11.53 12.78 45.46
CA LYS A 149 10.64 12.98 46.62
C LYS A 149 11.04 12.19 47.86
N SER A 150 12.11 11.38 47.78
CA SER A 150 12.61 10.52 48.87
C SER A 150 11.59 9.52 49.43
N TYR A 151 10.46 9.32 48.76
CA TYR A 151 9.42 8.38 49.16
C TYR A 151 8.54 7.99 47.96
N TYR A 152 8.16 6.71 47.90
CA TYR A 152 7.24 6.14 46.90
C TYR A 152 6.12 5.37 47.62
N SER A 153 4.86 5.64 47.27
CA SER A 153 3.68 5.06 47.94
C SER A 153 2.87 4.09 47.07
N GLY A 154 3.39 3.68 45.91
CA GLY A 154 2.71 2.77 44.99
C GLY A 154 3.05 1.29 45.23
N GLU A 155 2.54 0.43 44.36
CA GLU A 155 2.91 -0.99 44.33
C GLU A 155 4.39 -1.17 43.96
N GLY A 156 5.09 -2.06 44.66
CA GLY A 156 6.48 -2.39 44.36
C GLY A 156 6.65 -3.07 42.99
N ALA A 157 7.85 -2.99 42.43
CA ALA A 157 8.21 -3.69 41.22
C ALA A 157 8.99 -4.97 41.53
N ASN A 158 8.78 -6.03 40.75
CA ASN A 158 9.56 -7.26 40.84
C ASN A 158 9.99 -7.77 39.45
N PRO A 159 10.97 -7.10 38.83
CA PRO A 159 11.47 -7.53 37.52
C PRO A 159 12.20 -8.88 37.58
N GLU A 160 12.85 -9.22 38.69
CA GLU A 160 13.62 -10.46 38.83
C GLU A 160 12.77 -11.72 38.63
N GLN A 161 11.50 -11.68 39.06
CA GLN A 161 10.55 -12.77 38.86
C GLN A 161 10.38 -13.17 37.39
N TRP A 162 10.45 -12.20 36.47
CA TRP A 162 10.17 -12.39 35.05
C TRP A 162 11.45 -12.44 34.19
N GLU A 163 12.61 -12.12 34.77
CA GLU A 163 13.89 -11.97 34.06
C GLU A 163 14.31 -13.26 33.35
N LYS A 164 14.15 -14.41 34.02
CA LYS A 164 14.51 -15.71 33.42
C LYS A 164 13.64 -16.04 32.21
N GLY A 165 12.34 -15.76 32.29
CA GLY A 165 11.40 -15.95 31.18
C GLY A 165 11.72 -15.04 30.00
N ALA A 166 11.95 -13.75 30.27
CA ALA A 166 12.36 -12.78 29.28
C ALA A 166 13.68 -13.18 28.59
N THR A 167 14.68 -13.60 29.36
CA THR A 167 15.99 -14.02 28.84
C THR A 167 15.89 -15.24 27.92
N ILE A 168 15.07 -16.23 28.29
CA ILE A 168 14.84 -17.42 27.46
C ILE A 168 14.15 -17.03 26.14
N GLY A 169 13.12 -16.18 26.20
CA GLY A 169 12.42 -15.66 25.03
C GLY A 169 13.35 -14.90 24.09
N ILE A 170 14.11 -13.95 24.64
CA ILE A 170 15.07 -13.13 23.88
C ILE A 170 16.11 -14.00 23.16
N LYS A 171 16.79 -14.89 23.90
CA LYS A 171 17.82 -15.77 23.33
C LYS A 171 17.25 -16.67 22.23
N SER A 172 16.11 -17.30 22.49
CA SER A 172 15.49 -18.22 21.54
C SER A 172 15.03 -17.49 20.28
N GLY A 173 14.43 -16.30 20.42
CA GLY A 173 14.00 -15.50 19.27
C GLY A 173 15.16 -15.02 18.41
N ILE A 174 16.30 -14.62 19.01
CA ILE A 174 17.53 -14.30 18.25
C ILE A 174 17.97 -15.51 17.42
N ILE A 175 18.00 -16.71 18.00
CA ILE A 175 18.37 -17.95 17.29
C ILE A 175 17.41 -18.21 16.13
N ILE A 176 16.11 -18.08 16.34
CA ILE A 176 15.09 -18.25 15.28
C ILE A 176 15.34 -17.25 14.14
N GLY A 177 15.62 -15.98 14.46
CA GLY A 177 15.94 -14.96 13.46
C GLY A 177 17.21 -15.29 12.65
N ILE A 178 18.26 -15.79 13.31
CA ILE A 178 19.50 -16.23 12.66
C ILE A 178 19.23 -17.44 11.75
N ILE A 179 18.47 -18.43 12.21
CA ILE A 179 18.08 -19.59 11.39
C ILE A 179 17.32 -19.13 10.15
N GLY A 180 16.33 -18.25 10.32
CA GLY A 180 15.58 -17.62 9.24
C GLY A 180 16.49 -16.98 8.19
N PHE A 181 17.45 -16.17 8.66
CA PHE A 181 18.42 -15.51 7.79
C PHE A 181 19.31 -16.52 7.05
N LEU A 182 19.98 -17.43 7.76
CA LEU A 182 20.90 -18.41 7.16
C LEU A 182 20.16 -19.36 6.20
N GLY A 183 19.00 -19.87 6.58
CA GLY A 183 18.20 -20.73 5.73
C GLY A 183 17.74 -20.05 4.43
N SER A 184 17.49 -18.74 4.45
CA SER A 184 17.16 -17.97 3.24
C SER A 184 18.32 -17.77 2.27
N LYS A 185 19.55 -18.14 2.68
CA LYS A 185 20.76 -18.07 1.84
C LYS A 185 21.19 -19.44 1.32
N ILE A 186 20.74 -20.52 1.95
CA ILE A 186 21.08 -21.89 1.55
C ILE A 186 20.16 -22.30 0.42
N LYS A 187 20.70 -22.36 -0.81
CA LYS A 187 19.97 -22.87 -1.97
C LYS A 187 19.85 -24.39 -1.88
N THR A 188 18.63 -24.91 -1.88
CA THR A 188 18.34 -26.35 -1.77
C THR A 188 18.07 -26.98 -3.14
N GLY A 189 17.67 -26.19 -4.12
CA GLY A 189 17.42 -26.71 -5.46
C GLY A 189 16.96 -25.64 -6.44
N GLN A 190 16.54 -26.12 -7.60
CA GLN A 190 15.90 -25.30 -8.63
C GLN A 190 14.59 -25.96 -9.02
N LYS A 191 13.57 -25.13 -9.23
CA LYS A 191 12.28 -25.54 -9.75
C LYS A 191 12.06 -24.81 -11.06
N GLU A 192 11.79 -25.58 -12.10
CA GLU A 192 11.30 -25.02 -13.36
C GLU A 192 9.79 -24.77 -13.24
N ILE A 193 9.36 -23.56 -13.59
CA ILE A 193 7.95 -23.16 -13.62
C ILE A 193 7.65 -22.63 -15.01
N LEU A 194 6.59 -23.15 -15.62
CA LEU A 194 6.05 -22.61 -16.87
C LEU A 194 5.06 -21.49 -16.55
N ILE A 195 5.35 -20.29 -17.04
CA ILE A 195 4.42 -19.16 -17.01
C ILE A 195 3.83 -19.00 -18.41
N GLU A 196 2.57 -19.38 -18.56
CA GLU A 196 1.83 -19.26 -19.82
C GLU A 196 1.63 -17.80 -20.25
N HIS A 197 1.69 -17.56 -21.56
CA HIS A 197 1.38 -16.24 -22.16
C HIS A 197 -0.02 -15.74 -21.76
N SER A 198 -0.98 -16.66 -21.64
CA SER A 198 -2.37 -16.41 -21.26
C SER A 198 -2.52 -15.73 -19.89
N ARG A 199 -1.55 -15.92 -18.99
CA ARG A 199 -1.54 -15.38 -17.62
C ARG A 199 -0.96 -13.98 -17.54
N ILE A 200 -0.23 -13.52 -18.55
CA ILE A 200 0.35 -12.17 -18.60
C ILE A 200 -0.67 -11.22 -19.21
N LYS A 201 -1.67 -10.87 -18.40
CA LYS A 201 -2.69 -9.89 -18.75
C LYS A 201 -2.66 -8.76 -17.72
N GLU A 202 -2.53 -7.54 -18.22
CA GLU A 202 -2.58 -6.35 -17.36
C GLU A 202 -3.95 -6.26 -16.68
N PRO A 203 -4.00 -6.11 -15.35
CA PRO A 203 -5.25 -6.11 -14.63
C PRO A 203 -6.04 -4.86 -14.95
N LYS A 204 -7.31 -5.04 -15.34
CA LYS A 204 -8.24 -3.93 -15.52
C LYS A 204 -8.76 -3.49 -14.16
N LEU A 205 -9.18 -2.23 -14.06
CA LEU A 205 -9.79 -1.73 -12.81
C LEU A 205 -11.03 -2.54 -12.42
N SER A 206 -11.83 -2.94 -13.41
CA SER A 206 -12.99 -3.84 -13.27
C SER A 206 -12.66 -5.25 -12.80
N ASP A 207 -11.41 -5.70 -12.96
CA ASP A 207 -10.99 -7.01 -12.46
C ASP A 207 -10.71 -6.95 -10.95
N ALA A 208 -10.47 -5.77 -10.40
CA ALA A 208 -10.15 -5.55 -8.99
C ALA A 208 -11.37 -5.05 -8.20
N LEU A 209 -12.19 -4.19 -8.81
CA LEU A 209 -13.23 -3.42 -8.15
C LEU A 209 -14.63 -3.73 -8.71
N SER A 210 -15.64 -3.67 -7.84
CA SER A 210 -17.03 -3.74 -8.28
C SER A 210 -17.42 -2.44 -9.01
N LYS A 211 -18.53 -2.48 -9.76
CA LYS A 211 -19.04 -1.30 -10.47
C LYS A 211 -19.34 -0.16 -9.51
N GLU A 212 -19.89 -0.45 -8.33
CA GLU A 212 -20.21 0.52 -7.28
C GLU A 212 -18.94 1.17 -6.72
N ALA A 213 -17.88 0.37 -6.52
CA ALA A 213 -16.58 0.89 -6.08
C ALA A 213 -15.97 1.82 -7.15
N ILE A 214 -16.04 1.46 -8.43
CA ILE A 214 -15.57 2.33 -9.53
C ILE A 214 -16.37 3.63 -9.58
N THR A 215 -17.70 3.57 -9.49
CA THR A 215 -18.55 4.77 -9.44
C THR A 215 -18.18 5.66 -8.25
N LEU A 216 -17.93 5.08 -7.08
CA LEU A 216 -17.48 5.83 -5.91
C LEU A 216 -16.15 6.55 -6.16
N LEU A 217 -15.19 5.89 -6.81
CA LEU A 217 -13.91 6.53 -7.17
C LEU A 217 -14.12 7.70 -8.14
N ILE A 218 -14.98 7.54 -9.17
CA ILE A 218 -15.30 8.61 -10.13
C ILE A 218 -15.94 9.80 -9.40
N LEU A 219 -16.89 9.56 -8.51
CA LEU A 219 -17.54 10.62 -7.73
C LEU A 219 -16.53 11.35 -6.83
N ALA A 220 -15.64 10.61 -6.18
CA ALA A 220 -14.59 11.20 -5.35
C ALA A 220 -13.64 12.07 -6.19
N TYR A 221 -13.16 11.57 -7.33
CA TYR A 221 -12.32 12.32 -8.26
C TYR A 221 -13.01 13.61 -8.74
N ASN A 222 -14.25 13.51 -9.20
CA ASN A 222 -15.01 14.66 -9.68
C ASN A 222 -15.30 15.68 -8.56
N SER A 223 -15.37 15.25 -7.29
CA SER A 223 -15.54 16.18 -6.16
C SER A 223 -14.28 17.02 -5.91
N LEU A 224 -13.10 16.45 -6.15
CA LEU A 224 -11.81 17.14 -6.03
C LEU A 224 -11.58 18.20 -7.11
N LEU A 225 -12.30 18.13 -8.24
CA LEU A 225 -12.24 19.12 -9.32
C LEU A 225 -13.13 20.35 -9.07
N ASN A 226 -14.03 20.30 -8.07
CA ASN A 226 -14.94 21.42 -7.77
C ASN A 226 -14.52 22.23 -6.52
N GLU A 227 -13.36 21.94 -5.94
CA GLU A 227 -12.74 22.74 -4.86
C GLU A 227 -11.68 23.68 -5.44
#